data_AF-A0A1Y0MQW5-F1
#
_entry.id   AF-A0A1Y0MQW5-F1
#
_cell.length_a   1.000
_cell.length_b   1.000
_cell.length_c   1.000
_cell.angle_alpha   90.00
_cell.angle_beta   90.00
_cell.angle_gamma   90.00
#
_symmetry.space_group_name_H-M   'P 1'
#
loop_
_entity.id
_entity.type
_entity.pdbx_description
1 polymer ?
#
loop_
_entity_poly.entity_id
_entity_poly.type
_entity_poly.pdbx_seq_one_letter_code
_entity_poly.pdbx_strand_id
1 'polypeptide(L)'
;MEFKYIIEICVAIDIAILGIAYPIIVDKISNIGYKFSSNYLANAFESEFPQTKFLGILPGRSRRITVFEWVLFLTIGSFIFLILDLEPLFWKGNWWMQNSARILVLLSTIALVVIFIIWLDKVSLYNGKSTRLLTYVISKYRKLKKDEDDKFYFKIINELAIFAIRTQDKGM
;
A
#
# COMPACT_ATOMS: atom_id res chain seq x y z
N MET A 1 27.92 13.18 -10.39
CA MET A 1 27.23 11.89 -10.59
C MET A 1 26.29 12.08 -11.77
N GLU A 2 26.48 11.38 -12.89
CA GLU A 2 25.65 11.61 -14.08
C GLU A 2 24.19 11.20 -13.81
N PHE A 3 23.24 11.99 -14.30
CA PHE A 3 21.79 11.79 -14.09
C PHE A 3 21.33 10.39 -14.52
N LYS A 4 22.05 9.76 -15.45
CA LYS A 4 21.86 8.39 -15.91
C LYS A 4 21.97 7.36 -14.77
N TYR A 5 22.97 7.48 -13.89
CA TYR A 5 23.15 6.54 -12.77
C TYR A 5 22.01 6.62 -11.75
N ILE A 6 21.50 7.83 -11.52
CA ILE A 6 20.37 8.04 -10.59
C ILE A 6 19.12 7.31 -11.10
N ILE A 7 18.84 7.42 -12.40
CA ILE A 7 17.71 6.73 -13.04
C ILE A 7 17.88 5.22 -13.00
N GLU A 8 19.08 4.71 -13.27
CA GLU A 8 19.34 3.26 -13.21
C GLU A 8 19.05 2.69 -11.81
N ILE A 9 19.44 3.43 -10.77
CA ILE A 9 19.11 3.08 -9.38
C ILE A 9 17.59 3.12 -9.14
N CYS A 10 16.89 4.16 -9.61
CA CYS A 10 15.44 4.27 -9.48
C CYS A 10 14.72 3.07 -10.13
N VAL A 11 15.09 2.73 -11.36
CA VAL A 11 14.53 1.58 -12.08
C VAL A 11 14.80 0.28 -11.33
N ALA A 12 16.01 0.08 -10.81
CA ALA A 12 16.35 -1.11 -10.04
C ALA A 12 15.51 -1.23 -8.75
N ILE A 13 15.31 -0.12 -8.02
CA ILE A 13 14.46 -0.09 -6.81
C ILE A 13 13.01 -0.45 -7.15
N ASP A 14 12.46 0.14 -8.20
CA ASP A 14 11.06 -0.07 -8.58
C ASP A 14 10.82 -1.52 -9.04
N ILE A 15 11.76 -2.11 -9.77
CA ILE A 15 11.73 -3.54 -10.14
C ILE A 15 11.81 -4.43 -8.90
N ALA A 16 12.66 -4.10 -7.91
CA ALA A 16 12.76 -4.86 -6.67
C ALA A 16 11.45 -4.80 -5.85
N ILE A 17 10.83 -3.63 -5.77
CA ILE A 17 9.53 -3.46 -5.11
C ILE A 17 8.47 -4.31 -5.81
N LEU A 18 8.41 -4.27 -7.14
CA LEU A 18 7.40 -4.99 -7.92
C LEU A 18 7.61 -6.50 -7.91
N GLY A 19 8.85 -6.96 -8.12
CA GLY A 19 9.17 -8.36 -8.33
C GLY A 19 9.28 -9.16 -7.04
N ILE A 20 9.76 -8.53 -5.96
CA ILE A 20 10.06 -9.23 -4.71
C ILE A 20 9.13 -8.76 -3.59
N ALA A 21 9.12 -7.47 -3.29
CA ALA A 21 8.45 -6.99 -2.09
C ALA A 21 6.92 -7.07 -2.20
N TYR A 22 6.36 -6.74 -3.37
CA TYR A 22 4.92 -6.71 -3.57
C TYR A 22 4.25 -8.09 -3.39
N PRO A 23 4.73 -9.20 -4.02
CA PRO A 23 4.19 -10.53 -3.76
C PRO A 23 4.24 -10.94 -2.28
N ILE A 24 5.36 -10.68 -1.60
CA ILE A 24 5.54 -11.01 -0.17
C ILE A 24 4.50 -10.27 0.69
N ILE A 25 4.28 -8.99 0.43
CA ILE A 25 3.31 -8.20 1.20
C ILE A 25 1.89 -8.68 0.91
N VAL A 26 1.55 -8.98 -0.35
CA VAL A 26 0.22 -9.51 -0.71
C VAL A 26 -0.04 -10.84 0.00
N ASP A 27 0.94 -11.73 0.07
CA ASP A 27 0.84 -12.97 0.85
C ASP A 27 0.65 -12.71 2.35
N LYS A 28 1.36 -11.72 2.91
CA LYS A 28 1.14 -11.32 4.31
C LYS A 28 -0.25 -10.74 4.53
N ILE A 29 -0.84 -10.05 3.56
CA ILE A 29 -2.18 -9.47 3.67
C ILE A 29 -3.26 -10.56 3.62
N SER A 30 -3.15 -11.53 2.71
CA SER A 30 -4.14 -12.63 2.61
C SER A 30 -4.22 -13.44 3.91
N ASN A 31 -3.11 -13.53 4.65
CA ASN A 31 -3.02 -14.22 5.93
C ASN A 31 -3.60 -13.44 7.13
N ILE A 32 -3.87 -12.12 7.02
CA ILE A 32 -4.40 -11.32 8.16
C ILE A 32 -5.76 -11.84 8.64
N GLY A 33 -6.69 -12.08 7.71
CA GLY A 33 -8.02 -12.58 8.05
C GLY A 33 -7.99 -13.98 8.66
N TYR A 34 -7.12 -14.85 8.14
CA TYR A 34 -6.94 -16.21 8.64
C TYR A 34 -6.35 -16.23 10.04
N LYS A 35 -5.29 -15.44 10.28
CA LYS A 35 -4.57 -15.38 11.56
C LYS A 35 -5.48 -15.05 12.74
N PHE A 36 -6.40 -14.10 12.55
CA PHE A 36 -7.32 -13.66 13.61
C PHE A 36 -8.72 -14.26 13.49
N SER A 37 -8.95 -15.15 12.51
CA SER A 37 -10.28 -15.71 12.19
C SER A 37 -11.37 -14.62 12.07
N SER A 38 -11.02 -13.47 11.52
CA SER A 38 -11.86 -12.27 11.49
C SER A 38 -12.00 -11.73 10.07
N ASN A 39 -13.23 -11.82 9.53
CA ASN A 39 -13.57 -11.22 8.24
C ASN A 39 -13.66 -9.69 8.34
N TYR A 40 -14.01 -9.16 9.53
CA TYR A 40 -14.11 -7.72 9.76
C TYR A 40 -12.74 -7.04 9.85
N LEU A 41 -11.72 -7.72 10.40
CA LEU A 41 -10.36 -7.20 10.46
C LEU A 41 -9.72 -7.08 9.07
N ALA A 42 -9.95 -8.08 8.20
CA ALA A 42 -9.51 -8.02 6.81
C ALA A 42 -10.16 -6.84 6.07
N ASN A 43 -11.48 -6.65 6.22
CA ASN A 43 -12.18 -5.50 5.64
C ASN A 43 -11.70 -4.16 6.21
N ALA A 44 -11.39 -4.09 7.51
CA ALA A 44 -10.82 -2.89 8.11
C ALA A 44 -9.47 -2.53 7.48
N PHE A 45 -8.60 -3.53 7.27
CA PHE A 45 -7.32 -3.33 6.60
C PHE A 45 -7.50 -2.87 5.14
N GLU A 46 -8.47 -3.43 4.40
CA GLU A 46 -8.76 -2.99 3.01
C GLU A 46 -9.19 -1.52 2.91
N SER A 47 -9.67 -0.92 4.00
CA SER A 47 -10.02 0.50 4.05
C SER A 47 -8.86 1.43 4.41
N GLU A 48 -7.73 0.90 4.87
CA GLU A 48 -6.56 1.67 5.30
C GLU A 48 -5.73 2.14 4.10
N PHE A 49 -5.25 3.38 4.14
CA PHE A 49 -4.30 3.87 3.14
C PHE A 49 -2.95 3.14 3.28
N PRO A 50 -2.28 2.75 2.17
CA PRO A 50 -2.64 2.91 0.75
C PRO A 50 -3.38 1.72 0.13
N GLN A 51 -3.87 0.78 0.93
CA GLN A 51 -4.68 -0.37 0.49
C GLN A 51 -6.11 0.04 0.10
N THR A 52 -6.56 1.23 0.52
CA THR A 52 -7.88 1.76 0.19
C THR A 52 -8.17 1.64 -1.29
N LYS A 53 -9.31 1.02 -1.60
CA LYS A 53 -9.79 0.85 -2.97
C LYS A 53 -10.11 2.22 -3.57
N PHE A 54 -9.39 2.62 -4.61
CA PHE A 54 -9.53 3.92 -5.26
C PHE A 54 -9.74 3.75 -6.75
N LEU A 55 -10.79 4.41 -7.26
CA LEU A 55 -11.19 4.57 -8.67
C LEU A 55 -11.01 3.34 -9.61
N GLY A 56 -12.12 2.85 -10.15
CA GLY A 56 -12.12 1.93 -11.29
C GLY A 56 -11.96 0.44 -10.95
N ILE A 57 -12.63 -0.39 -11.76
CA ILE A 57 -12.40 -1.83 -11.85
C ILE A 57 -11.66 -2.03 -13.16
N LEU A 58 -10.46 -2.61 -13.13
CA LEU A 58 -9.74 -2.95 -14.36
C LEU A 58 -10.53 -4.06 -15.08
N PRO A 59 -10.75 -4.00 -16.41
CA PRO A 59 -11.39 -5.10 -17.14
C PRO A 59 -10.65 -6.43 -16.89
N GLY A 60 -11.39 -7.45 -16.46
CA GLY A 60 -10.85 -8.76 -16.10
C GLY A 60 -10.49 -8.97 -14.62
N ARG A 61 -10.64 -7.95 -13.76
CA ARG A 61 -10.48 -8.09 -12.30
C ARG A 61 -11.80 -7.98 -11.56
N SER A 62 -11.96 -8.81 -10.51
CA SER A 62 -13.11 -8.77 -9.59
C SER A 62 -12.98 -7.70 -8.50
N ARG A 63 -11.76 -7.17 -8.26
CA ARG A 63 -11.50 -6.16 -7.22
C ARG A 63 -11.14 -4.80 -7.82
N ARG A 64 -11.58 -3.74 -7.12
CA ARG A 64 -11.12 -2.36 -7.36
C ARG A 64 -9.61 -2.25 -7.12
N ILE A 65 -8.97 -1.37 -7.87
CA ILE A 65 -7.53 -1.10 -7.77
C ILE A 65 -7.27 -0.32 -6.47
N THR A 66 -6.17 -0.63 -5.80
CA THR A 66 -5.75 0.07 -4.58
C THR A 66 -4.96 1.34 -4.92
N VAL A 67 -4.88 2.30 -4.00
CA VAL A 67 -4.04 3.50 -4.20
C VAL A 67 -2.58 3.11 -4.47
N PHE A 68 -2.07 2.10 -3.76
CA PHE A 68 -0.71 1.58 -4.01
C PHE A 68 -0.53 1.05 -5.43
N GLU A 69 -1.46 0.22 -5.92
CA GLU A 69 -1.42 -0.31 -7.30
C GLU A 69 -1.46 0.81 -8.35
N TRP A 70 -2.23 1.89 -8.12
CA TRP A 70 -2.24 3.05 -9.00
C TRP A 70 -0.90 3.77 -9.06
N VAL A 71 -0.24 3.98 -7.92
CA VAL A 71 1.10 4.59 -7.87
C VAL A 71 2.11 3.69 -8.57
N LEU A 72 2.01 2.37 -8.39
CA LEU A 72 2.81 1.40 -9.13
C LEU A 72 2.60 1.53 -10.64
N PHE A 73 1.36 1.53 -11.12
CA PHE A 73 1.07 1.66 -12.55
C PHE A 73 1.57 2.99 -13.12
N LEU A 74 1.45 4.09 -12.37
CA LEU A 74 1.99 5.39 -12.77
C LEU A 74 3.52 5.33 -12.87
N THR A 75 4.19 4.69 -11.91
CA THR A 75 5.65 4.55 -11.89
C THR A 75 6.13 3.66 -13.04
N ILE A 76 5.49 2.53 -13.32
CA ILE A 76 5.84 1.68 -14.48
C ILE A 76 5.54 2.42 -15.79
N GLY A 77 4.40 3.10 -15.87
CA GLY A 77 4.03 3.91 -17.02
C GLY A 77 5.06 5.02 -17.30
N SER A 78 5.69 5.55 -16.25
CA SER A 78 6.77 6.53 -16.40
C SER A 78 7.97 5.99 -17.18
N PHE A 79 8.27 4.69 -17.06
CA PHE A 79 9.39 4.06 -17.78
C PHE A 79 9.16 4.00 -19.28
N ILE A 80 7.92 3.98 -19.75
CA ILE A 80 7.61 3.99 -21.18
C ILE A 80 8.17 5.27 -21.82
N PHE A 81 8.03 6.42 -21.15
CA PHE A 81 8.61 7.68 -21.61
C PHE A 81 10.14 7.66 -21.64
N LEU A 82 10.76 6.87 -20.76
CA LEU A 82 12.21 6.72 -20.69
C LEU A 82 12.76 5.76 -21.75
N ILE A 83 12.05 4.66 -22.04
CA ILE A 83 12.45 3.66 -23.04
C ILE A 83 12.29 4.20 -24.45
N LEU A 84 11.24 4.99 -24.70
CA LEU A 84 10.96 5.52 -26.03
C LEU A 84 11.78 6.77 -26.37
N ASP A 85 12.62 7.27 -25.45
CA ASP A 85 13.42 8.51 -25.59
C ASP A 85 12.63 9.64 -26.28
N LEU A 86 11.36 9.79 -25.89
CA LEU A 86 10.44 10.73 -26.54
C LEU A 86 10.93 12.16 -26.31
N GLU A 87 11.26 12.86 -27.41
CA GLU A 87 11.55 14.29 -27.34
C GLU A 87 10.36 15.05 -26.74
N PRO A 88 10.58 16.06 -25.88
CA PRO A 88 9.50 16.81 -25.29
C PRO A 88 8.66 17.52 -26.35
N LEU A 89 7.34 17.34 -26.27
CA LEU A 89 6.37 17.90 -27.23
C LEU A 89 6.34 19.43 -27.25
N PHE A 90 6.75 20.10 -26.15
CA PHE A 90 6.67 21.56 -26.00
C PHE A 90 8.01 22.14 -25.52
N TRP A 91 8.28 23.42 -25.80
CA TRP A 91 9.44 24.19 -25.33
C TRP A 91 10.82 23.50 -25.45
N LYS A 92 11.22 23.23 -26.70
CA LYS A 92 12.60 22.85 -27.06
C LYS A 92 13.57 23.99 -26.69
N GLY A 93 14.12 23.96 -25.48
CA GLY A 93 15.10 24.94 -24.98
C GLY A 93 15.26 24.98 -23.46
N ASN A 94 14.24 24.58 -22.70
CA ASN A 94 14.33 24.54 -21.23
C ASN A 94 14.92 23.21 -20.75
N TRP A 95 15.96 23.30 -19.88
CA TRP A 95 16.62 22.13 -19.27
C TRP A 95 15.65 21.18 -18.57
N TRP A 96 14.65 21.73 -17.87
CA TRP A 96 13.58 20.99 -17.19
C TRP A 96 12.77 20.13 -18.15
N MET A 97 12.48 20.65 -19.33
CA MET A 97 11.66 19.97 -20.31
C MET A 97 12.44 18.88 -21.03
N GLN A 98 13.73 19.11 -21.29
CA GLN A 98 14.63 18.11 -21.87
C GLN A 98 14.88 16.90 -20.95
N ASN A 99 14.93 17.12 -19.63
CA ASN A 99 15.07 16.03 -18.64
C ASN A 99 13.74 15.60 -18.02
N SER A 100 12.61 16.03 -18.57
CA SER A 100 11.28 15.86 -17.97
C SER A 100 10.94 14.39 -17.67
N ALA A 101 11.20 13.47 -18.61
CA ALA A 101 10.98 12.04 -18.40
C ALA A 101 11.79 11.48 -17.21
N ARG A 102 13.06 11.90 -17.10
CA ARG A 102 13.93 11.47 -16.01
C ARG A 102 13.50 12.04 -14.66
N ILE A 103 13.09 13.31 -14.64
CA ILE A 103 12.54 13.96 -13.43
C ILE A 103 11.23 13.28 -13.00
N LEU A 104 10.37 12.95 -13.97
CA LEU A 104 9.10 12.28 -13.72
C LEU A 104 9.32 10.88 -13.11
N VAL A 105 10.27 10.10 -13.65
CA VAL A 105 10.68 8.81 -13.06
C VAL A 105 11.16 9.01 -11.63
N LEU A 106 12.10 9.94 -11.41
CA LEU A 106 12.68 10.18 -10.08
C LEU A 106 11.60 10.56 -9.05
N LEU A 107 10.70 11.47 -9.40
CA LEU A 107 9.60 11.87 -8.51
C LEU A 107 8.61 10.71 -8.26
N SER A 108 8.32 9.92 -9.29
CA SER A 108 7.44 8.76 -9.18
C SER A 108 8.04 7.68 -8.28
N THR A 109 9.33 7.37 -8.43
CA THR A 109 10.07 6.43 -7.58
C THR A 109 10.10 6.90 -6.13
N ILE A 110 10.38 8.18 -5.86
CA ILE A 110 10.36 8.72 -4.49
C ILE A 110 8.96 8.57 -3.88
N ALA A 111 7.92 8.94 -4.63
CA ALA A 111 6.54 8.79 -4.17
C ALA A 111 6.19 7.31 -3.90
N LEU A 112 6.61 6.40 -4.79
CA LEU A 112 6.40 4.97 -4.64
C LEU A 112 7.08 4.42 -3.38
N VAL A 113 8.34 4.78 -3.14
CA VAL A 113 9.09 4.34 -1.96
C VAL A 113 8.44 4.84 -0.66
N VAL A 114 8.03 6.11 -0.61
CA VAL A 114 7.36 6.67 0.57
C VAL A 114 6.04 5.94 0.85
N ILE A 115 5.21 5.76 -0.18
CA ILE A 115 3.93 5.07 -0.04
C ILE A 115 4.14 3.59 0.32
N PHE A 116 5.17 2.96 -0.23
CA PHE A 116 5.56 1.58 0.10
C PHE A 116 5.93 1.43 1.57
N ILE A 117 6.72 2.34 2.15
CA ILE A 117 7.07 2.30 3.57
C ILE A 117 5.81 2.45 4.44
N ILE A 118 4.92 3.38 4.10
CA ILE A 118 3.64 3.56 4.81
C ILE A 118 2.80 2.28 4.74
N TRP A 119 2.77 1.62 3.58
CA TRP A 119 2.06 0.36 3.39
C TRP A 119 2.64 -0.75 4.25
N LEU A 120 3.98 -0.87 4.28
CA LEU A 120 4.70 -1.87 5.07
C LEU A 120 4.40 -1.69 6.56
N ASP A 121 4.42 -0.46 7.07
CA ASP A 121 4.09 -0.16 8.47
C ASP A 121 2.66 -0.59 8.83
N LYS A 122 1.70 -0.35 7.93
CA LYS A 122 0.32 -0.80 8.11
C LYS A 122 0.20 -2.31 8.10
N VAL A 123 0.86 -2.99 7.16
CA VAL A 123 0.88 -4.46 7.10
C VAL A 123 1.51 -5.05 8.36
N SER A 124 2.61 -4.46 8.84
CA SER A 124 3.28 -4.86 10.08
C SER A 124 2.39 -4.65 11.31
N LEU A 125 1.61 -3.58 11.36
CA LEU A 125 0.66 -3.33 12.45
C LEU A 125 -0.42 -4.42 12.53
N TYR A 126 -1.00 -4.81 11.39
CA TYR A 126 -2.07 -5.80 11.32
C TYR A 126 -1.56 -7.24 11.46
N ASN A 127 -0.35 -7.54 10.99
CA ASN A 127 0.27 -8.85 11.16
C ASN A 127 1.10 -9.01 12.45
N GLY A 128 1.31 -7.92 13.19
CA GLY A 128 2.15 -7.88 14.38
C GLY A 128 1.48 -8.48 15.62
N LYS A 129 1.85 -7.94 16.79
CA LYS A 129 1.28 -8.36 18.09
C LYS A 129 -0.17 -7.90 18.21
N SER A 130 -1.04 -8.79 18.69
CA SER A 130 -2.47 -8.54 18.89
C SER A 130 -2.75 -7.32 19.79
N THR A 131 -1.88 -7.04 20.77
CA THR A 131 -2.00 -5.89 21.67
C THR A 131 -1.88 -4.55 20.94
N ARG A 132 -0.87 -4.40 20.06
CA ARG A 132 -0.66 -3.17 19.29
C ARG A 132 -1.80 -2.93 18.32
N LEU A 133 -2.29 -3.99 17.68
CA LEU A 133 -3.46 -3.97 16.83
C LEU A 133 -4.73 -3.56 17.60
N LEU A 134 -4.96 -4.16 18.77
CA LEU A 134 -6.11 -3.86 19.61
C LEU A 134 -6.10 -2.40 20.08
N THR A 135 -4.95 -1.89 20.55
CA THR A 135 -4.80 -0.48 20.93
C THR A 135 -5.10 0.44 19.75
N TYR A 136 -4.64 0.10 18.55
CA TYR A 136 -4.92 0.86 17.35
C TYR A 136 -6.42 0.87 17.01
N VAL A 137 -7.07 -0.29 16.99
CA VAL A 137 -8.50 -0.44 16.70
C VAL A 137 -9.35 0.34 17.73
N ILE A 138 -9.03 0.25 19.02
CA ILE A 138 -9.71 1.02 20.08
C ILE A 138 -9.51 2.52 19.89
N SER A 139 -8.30 2.96 19.53
CA SER A 139 -8.03 4.38 19.28
C SER A 139 -8.82 4.92 18.07
N LYS A 140 -9.03 4.08 17.06
CA LYS A 140 -9.81 4.41 15.86
C LYS A 140 -11.31 4.44 16.17
N TYR A 141 -11.80 3.46 16.92
CA TYR A 141 -13.16 3.42 17.48
C TYR A 141 -13.49 4.72 18.25
N ARG A 142 -12.64 5.12 19.20
CA ARG A 142 -12.84 6.33 20.02
C ARG A 142 -12.87 7.64 19.22
N LYS A 143 -12.27 7.67 18.03
CA LYS A 143 -12.23 8.86 17.15
C LYS A 143 -13.46 8.98 16.26
N LEU A 144 -14.25 7.91 16.11
CA LEU A 144 -15.45 7.92 15.29
C LEU A 144 -16.61 8.54 16.09
N LYS A 145 -17.33 9.49 15.49
CA LYS A 145 -18.60 9.99 16.04
C LYS A 145 -19.64 8.87 15.93
N LYS A 146 -20.48 8.70 16.96
CA LYS A 146 -21.55 7.70 17.08
C LYS A 146 -22.37 7.57 15.79
N ASP A 147 -22.01 6.63 14.92
CA ASP A 147 -22.78 6.20 13.75
C ASP A 147 -22.36 4.77 13.34
N GLU A 148 -22.93 4.19 12.27
CA GLU A 148 -22.76 2.77 11.86
C GLU A 148 -21.34 2.18 11.96
N ASP A 149 -20.30 2.98 11.72
CA ASP A 149 -18.89 2.57 11.88
C ASP A 149 -18.55 2.14 13.32
N ASP A 150 -19.20 2.70 14.33
CA ASP A 150 -19.05 2.34 15.75
C ASP A 150 -19.35 0.86 15.96
N LYS A 151 -20.44 0.35 15.37
CA LYS A 151 -20.82 -1.07 15.45
C LYS A 151 -19.81 -1.98 14.74
N PHE A 152 -19.19 -1.51 13.66
CA PHE A 152 -18.20 -2.27 12.90
C PHE A 152 -16.90 -2.46 13.68
N TYR A 153 -16.33 -1.38 14.21
CA TYR A 153 -15.11 -1.46 15.02
C TYR A 153 -15.34 -2.17 16.36
N PHE A 154 -16.53 -2.06 16.96
CA PHE A 154 -16.90 -2.83 18.14
C PHE A 154 -16.91 -4.35 17.89
N LYS A 155 -17.42 -4.79 16.73
CA LYS A 155 -17.36 -6.21 16.33
C LYS A 155 -15.92 -6.70 16.19
N ILE A 156 -15.03 -5.90 15.61
CA ILE A 156 -13.60 -6.24 15.50
C ILE A 156 -12.96 -6.38 16.90
N ILE A 157 -13.27 -5.46 17.82
CA ILE A 157 -12.75 -5.53 19.20
C ILE A 157 -13.24 -6.82 19.88
N ASN A 158 -14.52 -7.18 19.71
CA ASN A 158 -15.07 -8.40 20.29
C ASN A 158 -14.42 -9.66 19.71
N GLU A 159 -14.21 -9.73 18.40
CA GLU A 159 -13.52 -10.86 17.76
C GLU A 159 -12.07 -10.99 18.23
N LEU A 160 -11.35 -9.87 18.35
CA LEU A 160 -10.00 -9.85 18.89
C LEU A 160 -9.95 -10.29 20.37
N ALA A 161 -10.95 -9.91 21.17
CA ALA A 161 -11.07 -10.33 22.56
C ALA A 161 -11.36 -11.84 22.70
N ILE A 162 -12.31 -12.36 21.92
CA ILE A 162 -12.63 -13.80 21.85
C ILE A 162 -11.40 -14.59 21.41
N PHE A 163 -10.67 -14.10 20.41
CA PHE A 163 -9.41 -14.70 19.96
C PHE A 163 -8.37 -14.73 21.07
N ALA A 164 -8.18 -13.63 21.81
CA ALA A 164 -7.25 -13.56 22.92
C ALA A 164 -7.61 -14.57 24.03
N ILE A 165 -8.89 -14.66 24.42
CA ILE A 165 -9.38 -15.63 25.40
C ILE A 165 -9.14 -17.06 24.93
N ARG A 166 -9.52 -17.40 23.68
CA ARG A 166 -9.32 -18.74 23.12
C ARG A 166 -7.85 -19.13 23.00
N THR A 167 -6.96 -18.18 22.76
CA THR A 167 -5.53 -18.44 22.63
C THR A 167 -4.88 -18.60 24.00
N GLN A 168 -5.33 -17.82 25.00
CA GLN A 168 -4.90 -17.94 26.39
C GLN A 168 -5.40 -19.26 27.03
N ASP A 169 -6.63 -19.67 26.71
CA ASP A 169 -7.24 -20.93 27.19
C ASP A 169 -6.60 -22.18 26.54
N LYS A 170 -6.00 -22.03 25.36
CA LYS A 170 -5.25 -23.10 24.67
C LYS A 170 -3.82 -23.29 25.17
N GLY A 171 -3.35 -22.49 26.14
CA GLY A 171 -2.02 -22.63 26.73
C GLY A 171 -0.89 -22.43 25.72
N MET A 172 -0.58 -21.16 25.40
CA MET A 172 0.81 -20.76 25.18
C MET A 172 1.36 -20.19 26.48
#